data_AF-A0A957FC49-F1
#
_entry.id   AF-A0A957FC49-F1
#
_cell.length_a   1.000
_cell.length_b   1.000
_cell.length_c   1.000
_cell.angle_alpha   90.00
_cell.angle_beta   90.00
_cell.angle_gamma   90.00
#
_symmetry.space_group_name_H-M   'P 1'
#
loop_
_entity.id
_entity.type
_entity.pdbx_description
1 polymer ?
#
loop_
_entity_poly.entity_id
_entity_poly.type
_entity_poly.pdbx_seq_one_letter_code
_entity_poly.pdbx_strand_id
1 'polypeptide(L)' 'LRVPGIGPRGADLIVSARRRGTLRAERDLQQIGVQTRRLKPYVLLDGQRPTYQLPLFDKP' A
#
# COMPACT_ATOMS: atom_id res chain seq x y z
N LEU A 1 11.17 -9.89 -3.35
CA LEU A 1 9.85 -9.92 -2.68
C LEU A 1 8.88 -9.07 -3.51
N ARG A 2 7.71 -9.59 -3.93
CA ARG A 2 6.69 -8.81 -4.67
C ARG A 2 5.51 -8.52 -3.74
N VAL A 3 5.04 -7.28 -3.68
CA VAL A 3 3.84 -6.91 -2.91
C VAL A 3 2.60 -7.13 -3.76
N PRO A 4 1.60 -7.90 -3.30
CA PRO A 4 0.35 -8.07 -4.03
C PRO A 4 -0.33 -6.73 -4.35
N GLY A 5 -0.70 -6.53 -5.62
CA GLY A 5 -1.34 -5.29 -6.09
C GLY A 5 -0.37 -4.16 -6.46
N ILE A 6 0.95 -4.33 -6.28
CA ILE A 6 1.97 -3.37 -6.74
C ILE A 6 2.76 -3.98 -7.91
N GLY A 7 2.40 -3.56 -9.12
CA GLY A 7 3.18 -3.83 -10.33
C GLY A 7 4.28 -2.78 -10.59
N PRO A 8 5.11 -2.95 -11.63
CA PRO A 8 6.22 -2.03 -11.94
C PRO A 8 5.78 -0.56 -12.04
N ARG A 9 4.71 -0.29 -12.79
CA ARG A 9 4.13 1.05 -12.91
C ARG A 9 3.71 1.65 -11.57
N GLY A 10 3.08 0.84 -10.70
CA GLY A 10 2.68 1.27 -9.37
C GLY A 10 3.88 1.58 -8.48
N ALA A 11 4.95 0.79 -8.58
CA ALA A 11 6.21 1.06 -7.88
C ALA A 11 6.84 2.39 -8.33
N ASP A 12 6.88 2.65 -9.64
CA ASP A 12 7.42 3.90 -10.19
C ASP A 12 6.63 5.13 -9.71
N LEU A 13 5.31 5.02 -9.65
CA LEU A 13 4.42 6.06 -9.13
C LEU A 13 4.69 6.33 -7.65
N ILE A 14 4.87 5.29 -6.83
CA ILE A 14 5.20 5.41 -5.40
C ILE A 14 6.55 6.10 -5.22
N VAL A 15 7.59 5.66 -5.94
CA VAL A 15 8.93 6.26 -5.87
C VAL A 15 8.88 7.73 -6.27
N SER A 16 8.18 8.04 -7.35
CA SER A 16 8.02 9.42 -7.83
C SER A 16 7.25 10.31 -6.86
N ALA A 17 6.18 9.79 -6.24
CA ALA A 17 5.39 10.50 -5.26
C ALA A 17 6.18 10.76 -3.96
N ARG A 18 6.97 9.78 -3.50
CA ARG A 18 7.83 9.92 -2.31
C ARG A 18 8.89 11.02 -2.44
N ARG A 19 9.34 11.31 -3.66
CA ARG A 19 10.26 12.43 -3.93
C ARG A 19 9.59 13.80 -3.75
N ARG A 20 8.26 13.86 -3.82
CA ARG A 20 7.48 15.10 -3.72
C ARG A 20 6.80 15.29 -2.35
N GLY A 21 6.72 14.24 -1.53
CA GLY A 21 6.11 14.29 -0.21
C GLY A 21 5.92 12.91 0.41
N THR A 22 5.39 12.87 1.63
CA THR A 22 5.21 11.63 2.39
C THR A 22 3.85 11.00 2.11
N LEU A 23 3.83 9.68 1.84
CA LEU A 23 2.61 8.89 1.70
C LEU A 23 2.26 8.30 3.06
N ARG A 24 1.19 8.81 3.69
CA ARG A 24 0.82 8.50 5.08
C ARG A 24 -0.39 7.57 5.19
N ALA A 25 -1.23 7.57 4.16
CA ALA A 25 -2.47 6.81 4.15
C ALA A 25 -2.71 6.13 2.80
N GLU A 26 -3.56 5.10 2.82
CA GLU A 26 -3.94 4.36 1.62
C GLU A 26 -4.58 5.25 0.55
N ARG A 27 -5.33 6.28 0.98
CA ARG A 27 -5.92 7.26 0.06
C ARG A 27 -4.86 7.94 -0.81
N ASP A 28 -3.65 8.18 -0.26
CA ASP A 28 -2.57 8.85 -0.98
C ASP A 28 -2.06 7.93 -2.10
N LEU A 29 -2.02 6.61 -1.85
CA LEU A 29 -1.71 5.60 -2.85
C LEU A 29 -2.81 5.51 -3.92
N GLN A 30 -4.08 5.55 -3.53
CA GLN A 30 -5.20 5.51 -4.47
C GLN A 30 -5.21 6.73 -5.40
N GLN A 31 -4.93 7.93 -4.86
CA GLN A 31 -4.85 9.18 -5.63
C GLN A 31 -3.77 9.15 -6.72
N ILE A 32 -2.66 8.44 -6.48
CA ILE A 32 -1.60 8.27 -7.48
C ILE A 32 -1.81 7.02 -8.36
N GLY A 33 -2.95 6.34 -8.26
CA GLY A 33 -3.31 5.22 -9.13
C GLY A 33 -2.81 3.84 -8.68
N VAL A 34 -2.43 3.67 -7.41
CA VAL A 34 -2.00 2.39 -6.84
C VAL A 34 -3.19 1.65 -6.21
N GLN A 35 -3.36 0.37 -6.55
CA GLN A 35 -4.40 -0.48 -5.97
C GLN A 35 -4.06 -0.89 -4.54
N THR A 36 -4.89 -0.52 -3.57
CA THR A 36 -4.62 -0.70 -2.13
C THR A 36 -5.30 -1.90 -1.48
N ARG A 37 -6.24 -2.56 -2.18
CA ARG A 37 -7.11 -3.58 -1.58
C ARG A 37 -6.37 -4.78 -0.97
N ARG A 38 -5.23 -5.19 -1.55
CA ARG A 38 -4.46 -6.36 -1.10
C ARG A 38 -3.11 -6.01 -0.46
N LEU A 39 -2.73 -4.74 -0.37
CA LEU A 39 -1.39 -4.35 0.08
C LEU A 39 -1.28 -4.11 1.59
N LYS A 40 -2.40 -3.81 2.27
CA LYS A 40 -2.43 -3.40 3.68
C LYS A 40 -1.60 -4.28 4.63
N PRO A 41 -1.68 -5.64 4.58
CA PRO A 41 -0.90 -6.47 5.49
C PRO A 41 0.60 -6.53 5.17
N TYR A 42 1.02 -6.02 4.00
CA TYR A 42 2.38 -6.14 3.49
C TYR A 42 3.18 -4.84 3.51
N VAL A 43 2.57 -3.71 3.88
CA VAL A 43 3.23 -2.40 3.80
C VAL A 43 3.18 -1.63 5.11
N LEU A 44 4.13 -0.70 5.23
CA LEU A 44 4.07 0.41 6.16
C LEU A 44 3.93 1.70 5.34
N LEU A 45 3.10 2.61 5.84
CA LEU A 45 2.99 3.98 5.37
C LEU A 45 3.53 4.88 6.47
N ASP A 46 4.61 5.58 6.19
CA ASP A 46 5.32 6.41 7.18
C ASP A 46 5.66 5.66 8.49
N GLY A 47 6.08 4.38 8.36
CA GLY A 47 6.39 3.51 9.50
C GLY A 47 5.17 2.91 10.21
N GLN A 48 3.95 3.28 9.84
CA GLN A 48 2.71 2.78 10.44
C GLN A 48 2.01 1.76 9.52
N ARG A 49 1.48 0.68 10.10
CA ARG A 49 0.60 -0.23 9.36
C ARG A 49 -0.74 0.46 9.12
N PRO A 50 -1.25 0.49 7.88
CA PRO A 50 -2.60 0.97 7.63
C PRO A 50 -3.64 0.14 8.38
N THR A 51 -4.77 0.75 8.77
CA THR A 51 -5.85 0.00 9.41
C THR A 51 -6.42 -1.06 8.47
N TYR A 52 -6.38 -2.32 8.87
CA TYR A 52 -7.01 -3.44 8.18
C TYR A 52 -7.68 -4.39 9.16
N GLN A 53 -8.79 -5.00 8.72
CA GLN A 53 -9.46 -6.03 9.48
C GLN A 53 -8.66 -7.33 9.41
N LEU A 54 -8.25 -7.85 10.57
CA LEU A 54 -7.70 -9.19 10.66
C LEU A 54 -8.78 -10.22 10.30
N PRO A 55 -8.44 -11.34 9.64
CA PRO A 55 -9.40 -12.41 9.41
C PRO A 55 -9.97 -12.87 10.76
N LEU A 56 -11.31 -12.93 10.86
CA LEU A 56 -12.00 -13.34 12.09
C LEU A 56 -11.82 -14.84 12.38
N PHE A 57 -11.58 -15.61 11.33
CA PHE A 57 -11.26 -17.04 11.37
C PHE A 57 -10.16 -17.29 10.32
N ASP A 58 -9.08 -17.98 10.69
CA ASP A 58 -8.21 -18.59 9.68
C ASP A 58 -9.05 -19.67 8.99
N LYS A 59 -9.29 -19.51 7.69
CA LYS A 59 -9.95 -20.56 6.91
C LYS A 59 -9.06 -21.81 6.95
N PRO A 60 -9.60 -23.00 7.27
CA PRO A 60 -8.86 -24.25 7.20
C PRO A 60 -8.39 -24.54 5.76
#